data_AF-A0A957Q209-F1
#
_entry.id   AF-A0A957Q209-F1
#
_cell.length_a   1.000
_cell.length_b   1.000
_cell.length_c   1.000
_cell.angle_alpha   90.00
_cell.angle_beta   90.00
_cell.angle_gamma   90.00
#
_symmetry.space_group_name_H-M   'P 1'
#
loop_
_entity.id
_entity.type
_entity.pdbx_description
1 polymer ?
#
loop_
_entity_poly.entity_id
_entity_poly.type
_entity_poly.pdbx_seq_one_letter_code
_entity_poly.pdbx_strand_id
1 'polypeptide(L)' 'MGTGQLEVVADAGPLIHLAEIKQITLLEIFDAIHIPDAVWQETVGQKRISVYEASTLFVTRAIIDLALQQLR' A
#
# COMPACT_ATOMS: atom_id res chain seq x y z
N MET A 1 12.14 7.90 -24.82
CA MET A 1 12.11 6.92 -23.72
C MET A 1 11.30 7.56 -22.61
N GLY A 2 10.12 7.03 -22.29
CA GLY A 2 9.15 7.74 -21.44
C GLY A 2 9.69 8.04 -20.06
N THR A 3 9.56 9.29 -19.60
CA THR A 3 9.80 9.74 -18.23
C THR A 3 8.65 9.30 -17.29
N GLY A 4 8.02 8.16 -17.57
CA GLY A 4 6.68 7.82 -17.11
C GLY A 4 6.69 7.32 -15.67
N GLN A 5 5.84 7.92 -14.84
CA GLN A 5 5.54 7.42 -13.50
C GLN A 5 5.08 5.95 -13.59
N LEU A 6 5.69 5.09 -12.79
CA LEU A 6 5.35 3.68 -12.68
C LEU A 6 4.29 3.51 -11.59
N GLU A 7 3.03 3.59 -12.01
CA GLU A 7 1.87 3.41 -11.14
C GLU A 7 1.33 1.98 -11.24
N VAL A 8 0.88 1.40 -10.13
CA VAL A 8 0.31 0.05 -10.09
C VAL A 8 -0.93 -0.04 -9.19
N VAL A 9 -1.77 -1.03 -9.46
CA VAL A 9 -2.87 -1.41 -8.56
C VAL A 9 -2.48 -2.69 -7.84
N ALA A 10 -2.55 -2.68 -6.51
CA ALA A 10 -2.15 -3.82 -5.71
C ALA A 10 -3.30 -4.81 -5.50
N ASP A 11 -2.92 -6.08 -5.43
CA ASP A 11 -3.77 -7.19 -4.99
C ASP A 11 -3.38 -7.61 -3.56
N ALA A 12 -4.31 -8.25 -2.84
CA ALA A 12 -4.10 -8.64 -1.44
C ALA A 12 -3.01 -9.70 -1.29
N GLY A 13 -3.01 -10.72 -2.14
CA GLY A 13 -2.05 -11.83 -2.06
C GLY A 13 -0.60 -11.36 -2.08
N PRO A 14 -0.16 -10.60 -3.10
CA PRO A 14 1.20 -10.05 -3.16
C PRO A 14 1.56 -9.17 -1.96
N LEU A 15 0.66 -8.29 -1.51
CA LEU A 15 0.92 -7.44 -0.34
C LEU A 15 1.12 -8.27 0.94
N ILE A 16 0.28 -9.29 1.17
CA ILE A 16 0.36 -10.17 2.33
C ILE A 16 1.66 -10.96 2.31
N HIS A 17 1.98 -11.61 1.18
CA HIS A 17 3.19 -12.42 1.10
C HIS A 17 4.47 -11.59 1.26
N LEU A 18 4.51 -10.37 0.69
CA LEU A 18 5.64 -9.46 0.85
C LEU A 18 5.81 -9.00 2.31
N ALA A 19 4.71 -8.74 3.02
CA ALA A 19 4.74 -8.42 4.45
C ALA A 19 5.23 -9.62 5.28
N GLU A 20 4.75 -10.84 5.00
CA GLU A 20 5.17 -12.07 5.68
C GLU A 20 6.68 -12.32 5.59
N ILE A 21 7.31 -11.96 4.47
CA ILE A 21 8.77 -12.07 4.28
C ILE A 21 9.54 -10.76 4.56
N LYS A 22 8.88 -9.71 5.07
CA LYS A 22 9.47 -8.39 5.37
C LYS A 22 10.17 -7.74 4.16
N GLN A 23 9.56 -7.86 2.98
CA GLN A 23 10.07 -7.31 1.71
C GLN A 23 9.08 -6.30 1.08
N ILE A 24 8.23 -5.67 1.89
CA ILE A 24 7.27 -4.67 1.40
C ILE A 24 7.96 -3.51 0.66
N THR A 25 9.21 -3.20 1.03
CA THR A 25 10.06 -2.17 0.41
C THR A 25 10.42 -2.46 -1.05
N LEU A 26 10.27 -3.69 -1.54
CA LEU A 26 10.44 -4.00 -2.97
C LEU A 26 9.44 -3.24 -3.85
N LEU A 27 8.34 -2.79 -3.28
CA LEU A 27 7.32 -2.01 -3.97
C LEU A 27 7.70 -0.52 -4.08
N GLU A 28 8.78 -0.05 -3.45
CA GLU A 28 9.31 1.33 -3.60
C GLU A 28 9.81 1.63 -5.02
N ILE A 29 9.89 0.61 -5.89
CA ILE A 29 10.15 0.79 -7.33
C ILE A 29 9.01 1.52 -8.05
N PHE A 30 7.80 1.53 -7.46
CA PHE A 30 6.63 2.18 -8.00
C PHE A 30 6.50 3.59 -7.45
N ASP A 31 6.20 4.54 -8.32
CA ASP A 31 5.94 5.93 -7.93
C ASP A 31 4.62 6.06 -7.15
N ALA A 32 3.67 5.17 -7.44
CA ALA A 32 2.37 5.13 -6.79
C ALA A 32 1.76 3.72 -6.81
N ILE A 33 1.17 3.33 -5.68
CA ILE A 33 0.48 2.03 -5.51
C ILE A 33 -0.96 2.29 -5.09
N HIS A 34 -1.90 2.00 -5.96
CA HIS A 34 -3.33 2.12 -5.65
C HIS A 34 -3.81 0.85 -4.94
N ILE A 35 -4.34 0.97 -3.73
CA ILE A 35 -4.94 -0.15 -2.98
C ILE A 35 -6.46 0.00 -3.00
N PRO A 36 -7.22 -0.92 -3.65
CA PRO A 36 -8.67 -0.94 -3.59
C PRO A 36 -9.21 -1.16 -2.17
N ASP A 37 -10.39 -0.62 -1.84
CA ASP A 37 -10.98 -0.74 -0.50
C ASP A 37 -11.13 -2.21 -0.05
N ALA A 38 -11.51 -3.11 -0.95
CA ALA A 38 -11.61 -4.54 -0.66
C ALA A 38 -10.24 -5.14 -0.28
N VAL A 39 -9.18 -4.77 -1.00
CA VAL A 39 -7.80 -5.20 -0.73
C VAL A 39 -7.31 -4.59 0.60
N TRP A 40 -7.66 -3.34 0.90
CA TRP A 40 -7.36 -2.70 2.18
C TRP A 40 -8.04 -3.44 3.35
N GLN A 41 -9.32 -3.81 3.21
CA GLN A 41 -10.04 -4.56 4.24
C GLN A 41 -9.43 -5.95 4.46
N GLU A 42 -9.02 -6.64 3.40
CA GLU A 42 -8.38 -7.96 3.49
C GLU A 42 -6.97 -7.90 4.09
N THR A 43 -6.25 -6.80 3.86
CA THR A 43 -4.87 -6.62 4.32
C THR A 43 -4.82 -5.95 5.69
N VAL A 44 -4.94 -4.63 5.74
CA VAL A 44 -4.84 -3.82 6.96
C VAL A 44 -6.06 -4.03 7.86
N GLY A 45 -7.27 -4.09 7.29
CA GLY A 45 -8.52 -4.30 8.04
C GLY A 45 -8.54 -5.61 8.84
N GLN A 46 -7.97 -6.68 8.28
CA GLN A 46 -7.81 -7.99 8.94
C GLN A 46 -6.46 -8.16 9.65
N LYS A 47 -5.64 -7.10 9.77
CA LYS A 47 -4.33 -7.10 10.45
C LYS A 47 -3.32 -8.10 9.85
N ARG A 48 -3.42 -8.40 8.55
CA ARG A 48 -2.45 -9.23 7.82
C ARG A 48 -1.18 -8.43 7.47
N ILE A 49 -1.32 -7.11 7.38
CA ILE A 49 -0.24 -6.14 7.17
C ILE A 49 -0.43 -5.01 8.19
N SER A 50 0.66 -4.47 8.73
CA SER A 50 0.55 -3.32 9.63
C SER A 50 0.25 -2.02 8.88
N VAL A 51 -0.40 -1.08 9.56
CA VAL A 51 -0.58 0.29 9.04
C VAL A 51 0.77 0.94 8.70
N TYR A 52 1.81 0.64 9.47
CA TYR A 52 3.15 1.15 9.22
C TYR A 52 3.70 0.66 7.88
N GLU A 53 3.66 -0.66 7.63
CA GLU A 53 4.11 -1.24 6.35
C GLU A 53 3.26 -0.76 5.16
N ALA A 54 1.96 -0.57 5.36
CA ALA A 54 1.10 0.03 4.34
C ALA A 54 1.41 1.52 4.10
N SER A 55 1.86 2.25 5.13
CA SER A 55 2.20 3.67 5.03
C SER A 55 3.59 3.94 4.45
N THR A 56 4.51 2.96 4.52
CA THR A 56 5.82 3.04 3.86
C THR A 56 5.73 2.90 2.34
N LEU A 57 4.62 2.34 1.86
CA LEU A 57 4.29 2.30 0.45
C LEU A 57 3.73 3.68 0.04
N PHE A 58 4.19 4.24 -1.08
CA PHE A 58 3.59 5.45 -1.66
C PHE A 58 2.21 5.09 -2.23
N VAL A 59 1.21 4.99 -1.35
CA VAL A 59 -0.13 4.47 -1.65
C VAL A 59 -1.11 5.57 -2.04
N THR A 60 -1.45 5.68 -3.31
CA THR A 60 -2.51 6.58 -3.77
C THR A 60 -3.86 5.85 -3.83
N ARG A 61 -4.53 5.85 -2.70
CA ARG A 61 -5.98 6.17 -2.58
C ARG A 61 -6.28 6.57 -1.14
N ALA A 62 -5.47 6.05 -0.21
CA ALA A 62 -5.67 6.13 1.23
C ALA A 62 -4.45 6.56 2.08
N ILE A 63 -3.32 7.06 1.52
CA ILE A 63 -2.48 8.01 2.31
C ILE A 63 -3.38 9.11 2.91
N ILE A 64 -4.42 9.46 2.13
CA ILE A 64 -5.40 10.53 2.25
C ILE A 64 -6.34 10.40 3.45
N ASP A 65 -6.99 9.26 3.68
CA ASP A 65 -8.03 9.19 4.72
C ASP A 65 -7.46 9.04 6.15
N LEU A 66 -6.27 8.46 6.30
CA LEU A 66 -5.65 8.27 7.61
C LEU A 66 -4.73 9.42 8.01
N ALA A 67 -4.21 10.21 7.07
CA ALA A 67 -3.71 11.55 7.40
C ALA A 67 -4.85 12.47 7.89
N LEU A 68 -6.07 12.32 7.37
CA LEU A 68 -7.28 13.05 7.80
C LEU A 68 -7.78 12.67 9.21
N GLN A 69 -7.48 11.47 9.71
CA GLN A 69 -7.79 11.10 11.10
C GLN A 69 -6.73 11.55 12.12
N GLN A 70 -5.46 11.66 11.73
CA GLN A 70 -4.40 12.19 12.61
C GLN A 70 -4.52 13.72 12.87
N LEU A 71 -5.54 14.40 12.31
CA LEU A 71 -5.96 15.80 12.53
C LEU A 71 -7.11 15.94 13.56
N ARG A 72 -7.45 14.87 14.28
CA ARG A 72 -8.44 14.84 15.37
C ARG A 72 -7.99 14.00 16.56
#